data_AF-A0A951W9S0-F1
#
_entry.id   AF-A0A951W9S0-F1
#
_cell.length_a   1.000
_cell.length_b   1.000
_cell.length_c   1.000
_cell.angle_alpha   90.00
_cell.angle_beta   90.00
_cell.angle_gamma   90.00
#
_symmetry.space_group_name_H-M   'P 1'
#
loop_
_entity.id
_entity.type
_entity.pdbx_description
1 polymer ?
#
loop_
_entity_poly.entity_id
_entity_poly.type
_entity_poly.pdbx_seq_one_letter_code
_entity_poly.pdbx_strand_id
1 'polypeptide(L)'
;MNGQELTDENKIDSYLKYNFSDLWLQTDEQFVYGIIGEEYEKISIKIISVSKNLSQPNEYYVYGKSMVEANVCEFVGKISITKIQEAKNQRFGVDDEYKGKTDKQGFLTAEYEFYENNKQSHSGVFKGQLQTKWYLTDSAMKYNDLDSVSDGYFNNAFVGIWKMYNSKLEKICHWGDYRVPNVDCDFDIGTAEFNVDAEKYSGKGWLDVILKNRMPHGGEVIQNKSDEPVKHWWE
;
A
#
# COMPACT_ATOMS: atom_id res chain seq x y z
N MET A 1 -12.85 -5.00 1.75
CA MET A 1 -12.58 -3.57 1.50
C MET A 1 -13.87 -2.75 1.57
N ASN A 2 -14.05 -1.96 2.62
CA ASN A 2 -15.04 -0.88 2.88
C ASN A 2 -16.44 -0.95 2.24
N GLY A 3 -17.06 -2.13 2.18
CA GLY A 3 -18.51 -2.28 1.94
C GLY A 3 -19.04 -1.77 0.60
N GLN A 4 -18.20 -1.37 -0.36
CA GLN A 4 -18.65 -0.99 -1.70
C GLN A 4 -19.01 -2.24 -2.48
N GLU A 5 -20.26 -2.32 -2.94
CA GLU A 5 -20.70 -3.45 -3.76
C GLU A 5 -20.09 -3.39 -5.16
N LEU A 6 -19.61 -4.54 -5.64
CA LEU A 6 -18.97 -4.69 -6.94
C LEU A 6 -19.82 -5.52 -7.89
N THR A 7 -19.70 -5.24 -9.18
CA THR A 7 -20.22 -6.13 -10.23
C THR A 7 -19.50 -7.46 -10.20
N ASP A 8 -20.19 -8.58 -10.41
CA ASP A 8 -19.53 -9.90 -10.46
C ASP A 8 -18.61 -10.08 -11.67
N GLU A 9 -18.89 -9.33 -12.75
CA GLU A 9 -18.18 -9.39 -14.02
C GLU A 9 -16.72 -8.94 -13.91
N ASN A 10 -15.82 -9.70 -14.52
CA ASN A 10 -14.45 -9.27 -14.75
C ASN A 10 -14.36 -8.44 -16.03
N LYS A 11 -14.10 -7.14 -15.88
CA LYS A 11 -14.02 -6.15 -16.96
C LYS A 11 -12.60 -5.93 -17.47
N ILE A 12 -11.63 -6.77 -17.11
CA ILE A 12 -10.20 -6.53 -17.39
C ILE A 12 -9.93 -6.03 -18.82
N ASP A 13 -10.49 -6.70 -19.85
CA ASP A 13 -10.28 -6.34 -21.26
C ASP A 13 -10.75 -4.93 -21.63
N SER A 14 -11.79 -4.42 -20.95
CA SER A 14 -12.30 -3.06 -21.17
C SER A 14 -11.34 -1.99 -20.65
N TYR A 15 -10.43 -2.38 -19.77
CA TYR A 15 -9.59 -1.48 -18.99
C TYR A 15 -8.09 -1.62 -19.30
N LEU A 16 -7.66 -2.65 -20.03
CA LEU A 16 -6.25 -2.85 -20.42
C LEU A 16 -5.65 -1.71 -21.25
N LYS A 17 -6.48 -0.84 -21.83
CA LYS A 17 -6.01 0.37 -22.53
C LYS A 17 -5.44 1.44 -21.58
N TYR A 18 -5.87 1.47 -20.33
CA TYR A 18 -5.43 2.48 -19.35
C TYR A 18 -4.12 2.09 -18.67
N ASN A 19 -3.42 3.07 -18.10
CA ASN A 19 -2.21 2.85 -17.32
C ASN A 19 -2.53 2.95 -15.82
N PHE A 20 -2.21 1.91 -15.05
CA PHE A 20 -2.46 1.85 -13.60
C PHE A 20 -1.21 2.21 -12.76
N SER A 21 -0.07 2.51 -13.38
CA SER A 21 1.22 2.71 -12.68
C SER A 21 1.12 3.74 -11.55
N ASP A 22 0.47 4.87 -11.81
CA ASP A 22 0.36 5.99 -10.86
C ASP A 22 -0.42 5.61 -9.60
N LEU A 23 -1.29 4.59 -9.66
CA LEU A 23 -2.07 4.14 -8.50
C LEU A 23 -1.17 3.63 -7.37
N TRP A 24 -0.02 3.04 -7.71
CA TRP A 24 0.91 2.45 -6.73
C TRP A 24 2.08 3.38 -6.39
N LEU A 25 2.08 4.61 -6.91
CA LEU A 25 3.08 5.65 -6.67
C LEU A 25 2.51 6.88 -5.95
N GLN A 26 1.18 6.97 -5.82
CA GLN A 26 0.49 8.15 -5.30
C GLN A 26 0.75 8.41 -3.82
N THR A 27 0.82 7.35 -3.00
CA THR A 27 0.81 7.46 -1.55
C THR A 27 2.21 7.78 -1.02
N ASP A 28 2.29 8.82 -0.19
CA ASP A 28 3.49 9.17 0.57
C ASP A 28 3.83 8.01 1.54
N GLU A 29 5.11 7.66 1.60
CA GLU A 29 5.58 6.51 2.39
C GLU A 29 5.21 6.57 3.87
N GLN A 30 4.99 7.77 4.43
CA GLN A 30 4.64 7.92 5.83
C GLN A 30 3.23 7.37 6.15
N PHE A 31 2.45 7.11 5.11
CA PHE A 31 1.12 6.50 5.14
C PHE A 31 1.12 5.10 4.53
N VAL A 32 2.29 4.50 4.25
CA VAL A 32 2.40 3.10 3.85
C VAL A 32 2.85 2.28 5.06
N TYR A 33 1.96 1.42 5.56
CA TYR A 33 2.23 0.61 6.75
C TYR A 33 2.32 -0.86 6.37
N GLY A 34 3.30 -1.58 6.93
CA GLY A 34 3.50 -2.98 6.66
C GLY A 34 3.94 -3.79 7.89
N ILE A 35 3.53 -5.05 7.91
CA ILE A 35 3.96 -6.08 8.87
C ILE A 35 4.78 -7.17 8.18
N ILE A 36 5.66 -7.80 8.95
CA ILE A 36 6.33 -9.04 8.58
C ILE A 36 6.38 -10.01 9.77
N GLY A 37 6.00 -11.26 9.53
CA GLY A 37 5.92 -12.32 10.55
C GLY A 37 4.68 -12.26 11.43
N GLU A 38 4.50 -13.31 12.25
CA GLU A 38 3.33 -13.48 13.13
C GLU A 38 3.30 -12.48 14.29
N GLU A 39 4.45 -11.89 14.63
CA GLU A 39 4.60 -10.91 15.72
C GLU A 39 4.36 -9.46 15.27
N TYR A 40 3.87 -9.26 14.04
CA TYR A 40 3.62 -7.96 13.43
C TYR A 40 4.80 -6.98 13.53
N GLU A 41 6.01 -7.49 13.28
CA GLU A 41 7.22 -6.67 13.14
C GLU A 41 7.04 -5.70 11.97
N LYS A 42 7.43 -4.43 12.13
CA LYS A 42 7.26 -3.43 11.08
C LYS A 42 8.19 -3.73 9.90
N ILE A 43 7.62 -3.66 8.70
CA ILE A 43 8.37 -3.56 7.45
C ILE A 43 7.97 -2.27 6.73
N SER A 44 8.96 -1.54 6.22
CA SER A 44 8.74 -0.40 5.33
C SER A 44 8.94 -0.85 3.89
N ILE A 45 8.02 -0.43 3.01
CA ILE A 45 8.07 -0.72 1.58
C ILE A 45 7.97 0.61 0.83
N LYS A 46 8.90 0.86 -0.09
CA LYS A 46 8.86 2.01 -1.01
C LYS A 46 8.90 1.49 -2.44
N ILE A 47 7.79 1.62 -3.16
CA ILE A 47 7.78 1.47 -4.61
C ILE A 47 8.35 2.76 -5.20
N ILE A 48 9.43 2.64 -5.98
CA ILE A 48 10.16 3.78 -6.55
C ILE A 48 9.73 4.03 -7.99
N SER A 49 9.51 2.97 -8.76
CA SER A 49 9.03 3.10 -10.13
C SER A 49 8.15 1.93 -10.53
N VAL A 50 7.17 2.23 -11.37
CA VAL A 50 6.30 1.24 -12.01
C VAL A 50 6.21 1.57 -13.49
N SER A 51 6.35 0.56 -14.34
CA SER A 51 6.20 0.72 -15.79
C SER A 51 5.31 -0.37 -16.37
N LYS A 52 4.35 0.05 -17.21
CA LYS A 52 3.43 -0.86 -17.90
C LYS A 52 4.18 -1.69 -18.94
N ASN A 53 3.94 -3.00 -18.96
CA ASN A 53 4.41 -3.87 -20.03
C ASN A 53 3.56 -3.66 -21.30
N LEU A 54 4.16 -3.11 -22.36
CA LEU A 54 3.43 -2.84 -23.61
C LEU A 54 3.07 -4.10 -24.40
N SER A 55 3.81 -5.20 -24.20
CA SER A 55 3.55 -6.48 -24.86
C SER A 55 2.51 -7.33 -24.11
N GLN A 56 2.36 -7.11 -22.80
CA GLN A 56 1.35 -7.74 -21.95
C GLN A 56 0.70 -6.66 -21.06
N PRO A 57 -0.33 -5.94 -21.54
CA PRO A 57 -0.86 -4.73 -20.90
C PRO A 57 -1.46 -4.92 -19.49
N ASN A 58 -1.63 -6.16 -19.04
CA ASN A 58 -2.04 -6.51 -17.68
C ASN A 58 -0.85 -6.66 -16.71
N GLU A 59 0.40 -6.65 -17.20
CA GLU A 59 1.61 -6.73 -16.38
C GLU A 59 2.28 -5.36 -16.20
N TYR A 60 2.89 -5.17 -15.04
CA TYR A 60 3.64 -3.97 -14.66
C TYR A 60 4.96 -4.38 -14.04
N TYR A 61 6.07 -3.81 -14.51
CA TYR A 61 7.37 -3.98 -13.89
C TYR A 61 7.54 -2.98 -12.75
N VAL A 62 8.03 -3.46 -11.62
CA VAL A 62 8.18 -2.68 -10.38
C VAL A 62 9.65 -2.68 -9.96
N TYR A 63 10.13 -1.53 -9.51
CA TYR A 63 11.37 -1.39 -8.74
C TYR A 63 11.08 -0.64 -7.45
N GLY A 64 11.67 -1.07 -6.35
CA GLY A 64 11.49 -0.47 -5.04
C GLY A 64 12.52 -0.95 -4.03
N LYS A 65 12.30 -0.56 -2.78
CA LYS A 65 13.12 -0.95 -1.63
C LYS A 65 12.22 -1.39 -0.47
N SER A 66 12.70 -2.33 0.33
CA SER A 66 12.13 -2.79 1.58
C SER A 66 13.09 -2.47 2.73
N MET A 67 12.57 -2.35 3.94
CA MET A 67 13.38 -2.21 5.15
C MET A 67 12.72 -2.88 6.34
N VAL A 68 13.48 -3.74 7.03
CA VAL A 68 13.13 -4.29 8.35
C VAL A 68 14.24 -3.88 9.30
N GLU A 69 13.89 -3.25 10.41
CA GLU A 69 14.84 -2.57 11.30
C GLU A 69 15.76 -1.61 10.51
N ALA A 70 17.05 -1.95 10.35
CA ALA A 70 18.02 -1.19 9.57
C ALA A 70 18.48 -1.90 8.28
N ASN A 71 17.94 -3.09 7.99
CA ASN A 71 18.31 -3.87 6.80
C ASN A 71 17.46 -3.45 5.61
N VAL A 72 18.06 -2.66 4.70
CA VAL A 72 17.43 -2.22 3.45
C VAL A 72 17.77 -3.18 2.31
N CYS A 73 16.77 -3.63 1.58
CA CYS A 73 16.92 -4.45 0.37
C CYS A 73 16.25 -3.77 -0.83
N GLU A 74 16.94 -3.73 -1.97
CA GLU A 74 16.31 -3.36 -3.23
C GLU A 74 15.52 -4.55 -3.77
N PHE A 75 14.38 -4.30 -4.40
CA PHE A 75 13.62 -5.33 -5.09
C PHE A 75 13.21 -4.91 -6.50
N VAL A 76 13.08 -5.90 -7.36
CA VAL A 76 12.45 -5.80 -8.68
C VAL A 76 11.38 -6.86 -8.81
N GLY A 77 10.37 -6.63 -9.63
CA GLY A 77 9.42 -7.70 -9.93
C GLY A 77 8.23 -7.23 -10.73
N LYS A 78 7.09 -7.88 -10.52
CA LYS A 78 5.89 -7.62 -11.30
C LYS A 78 4.62 -7.55 -10.47
N ILE A 79 3.68 -6.76 -10.99
CA ILE A 79 2.25 -6.84 -10.65
C ILE A 79 1.52 -7.30 -11.91
N SER A 80 0.71 -8.34 -11.79
CA SER A 80 -0.06 -8.93 -12.89
C SER A 80 -1.54 -8.85 -12.56
N ILE A 81 -2.25 -7.93 -13.23
CA ILE A 81 -3.69 -7.73 -13.06
C ILE A 81 -4.43 -8.99 -13.52
N THR A 82 -5.29 -9.52 -12.65
CA THR A 82 -6.10 -10.70 -12.89
C THR A 82 -7.59 -10.36 -12.99
N LYS A 83 -8.04 -9.30 -12.31
CA LYS A 83 -9.45 -8.91 -12.29
C LYS A 83 -9.62 -7.40 -12.19
N ILE A 84 -10.60 -6.87 -12.91
CA ILE A 84 -11.10 -5.50 -12.72
C ILE A 84 -12.62 -5.58 -12.58
N GLN A 85 -13.16 -5.00 -11.51
CA GLN A 85 -14.60 -4.95 -11.24
C GLN A 85 -15.04 -3.50 -11.07
N GLU A 86 -16.20 -3.16 -11.64
CA GLU A 86 -16.81 -1.84 -11.41
C GLU A 86 -17.60 -1.85 -10.10
N ALA A 87 -17.65 -0.70 -9.44
CA ALA A 87 -18.56 -0.48 -8.34
C ALA A 87 -20.00 -0.38 -8.87
N LYS A 88 -20.95 -1.04 -8.18
CA LYS A 88 -22.38 -0.91 -8.49
C LYS A 88 -22.90 0.50 -8.20
N ASN A 89 -22.32 1.15 -7.19
CA ASN A 89 -22.66 2.51 -6.77
C ASN A 89 -21.39 3.37 -6.72
N GLN A 90 -21.49 4.59 -7.25
CA GLN A 90 -20.43 5.59 -7.16
C GLN A 90 -20.46 6.29 -5.80
N ARG A 91 -19.28 6.73 -5.35
CA ARG A 91 -19.12 7.61 -4.18
C ARG A 91 -18.60 8.95 -4.64
N PHE A 92 -19.00 10.02 -3.95
CA PHE A 92 -18.71 11.38 -4.38
C PHE A 92 -17.96 12.21 -3.35
N GLY A 93 -17.36 11.56 -2.34
CA GLY A 93 -16.69 12.21 -1.23
C GLY A 93 -17.65 12.96 -0.31
N VAL A 94 -17.10 13.86 0.51
CA VAL A 94 -17.88 14.66 1.44
C VAL A 94 -18.72 15.67 0.66
N ASP A 95 -19.99 15.82 1.04
CA ASP A 95 -20.93 16.76 0.42
C ASP A 95 -21.04 16.66 -1.11
N ASP A 96 -20.87 15.46 -1.67
CA ASP A 96 -20.95 15.19 -3.12
C ASP A 96 -19.90 15.97 -3.96
N GLU A 97 -18.76 16.37 -3.38
CA GLU A 97 -17.75 17.22 -4.04
C GLU A 97 -17.20 16.67 -5.37
N TYR A 98 -17.24 15.34 -5.56
CA TYR A 98 -16.79 14.64 -6.78
C TYR A 98 -17.94 14.23 -7.72
N LYS A 99 -19.16 14.69 -7.45
CA LYS A 99 -20.32 14.40 -8.30
C LYS A 99 -20.12 14.97 -9.70
N GLY A 100 -20.27 14.11 -10.71
CA GLY A 100 -20.01 14.46 -12.11
C GLY A 100 -18.53 14.63 -12.48
N LYS A 101 -17.59 14.34 -11.56
CA LYS A 101 -16.14 14.38 -11.82
C LYS A 101 -15.52 13.00 -12.03
N THR A 102 -16.29 11.93 -11.85
CA THR A 102 -15.83 10.54 -12.03
C THR A 102 -16.75 9.79 -12.98
N ASP A 103 -16.15 9.08 -13.95
CA ASP A 103 -16.88 8.30 -14.95
C ASP A 103 -17.25 6.93 -14.41
N LYS A 104 -16.26 6.27 -13.80
CA LYS A 104 -16.33 4.90 -13.29
C LYS A 104 -15.48 4.78 -12.03
N GLN A 105 -15.85 3.85 -11.17
CA GLN A 105 -15.10 3.52 -9.97
C GLN A 105 -15.06 2.01 -9.85
N GLY A 106 -14.07 1.48 -9.15
CA GLY A 106 -13.98 0.04 -9.01
C GLY A 106 -12.75 -0.43 -8.27
N PHE A 107 -12.54 -1.74 -8.39
CA PHE A 107 -11.42 -2.43 -7.78
C PHE A 107 -10.65 -3.19 -8.85
N LEU A 108 -9.34 -3.21 -8.66
CA LEU A 108 -8.39 -4.01 -9.39
C LEU A 108 -7.86 -5.07 -8.44
N THR A 109 -7.81 -6.31 -8.88
CA THR A 109 -7.13 -7.42 -8.21
C THR A 109 -5.96 -7.87 -9.08
N ALA A 110 -4.81 -8.07 -8.45
CA ALA A 110 -3.60 -8.53 -9.10
C ALA A 110 -2.85 -9.54 -8.23
N GLU A 111 -2.04 -10.35 -8.88
CA GLU A 111 -0.98 -11.11 -8.21
C GLU A 111 0.31 -10.28 -8.29
N TYR A 112 1.15 -10.32 -7.27
CA TYR A 112 2.45 -9.68 -7.28
C TYR A 112 3.55 -10.66 -6.89
N GLU A 113 4.74 -10.43 -7.45
CA GLU A 113 5.95 -11.13 -7.06
C GLU A 113 7.16 -10.18 -7.17
N PHE A 114 7.82 -9.91 -6.05
CA PHE A 114 8.98 -9.03 -5.97
C PHE A 114 10.18 -9.79 -5.41
N TYR A 115 11.31 -9.63 -6.07
CA TYR A 115 12.57 -10.31 -5.79
C TYR A 115 13.54 -9.30 -5.23
N GLU A 116 13.90 -9.44 -3.95
CA GLU A 116 14.97 -8.65 -3.38
C GLU A 116 16.32 -9.03 -4.01
N ASN A 117 17.29 -8.12 -3.98
CA ASN A 117 18.63 -8.40 -4.45
C ASN A 117 19.26 -9.49 -3.58
N ASN A 118 19.46 -10.67 -4.17
CA ASN A 118 20.01 -11.86 -3.49
C ASN A 118 21.45 -11.72 -2.98
N LYS A 119 22.13 -10.60 -3.28
CA LYS A 119 23.44 -10.24 -2.74
C LYS A 119 23.34 -9.50 -1.40
N GLN A 120 22.16 -9.00 -1.04
CA GLN A 120 21.92 -8.29 0.22
C GLN A 120 21.56 -9.28 1.33
N SER A 121 21.93 -8.95 2.56
CA SER A 121 21.63 -9.76 3.74
C SER A 121 20.13 -9.85 3.99
N HIS A 122 19.68 -11.01 4.49
CA HIS A 122 18.28 -11.25 4.83
C HIS A 122 17.32 -10.88 3.69
N SER A 123 17.69 -11.23 2.46
CA SER A 123 16.88 -11.01 1.26
C SER A 123 16.02 -12.22 0.92
N GLY A 124 14.92 -11.97 0.22
CA GLY A 124 13.94 -12.96 -0.16
C GLY A 124 13.00 -12.51 -1.28
N VAL A 125 11.87 -13.21 -1.39
CA VAL A 125 10.83 -12.98 -2.39
C VAL A 125 9.54 -12.63 -1.68
N PHE A 126 8.96 -11.48 -2.01
CA PHE A 126 7.59 -11.14 -1.68
C PHE A 126 6.66 -11.72 -2.73
N LYS A 127 5.57 -12.36 -2.32
CA LYS A 127 4.52 -12.79 -3.25
C LYS A 127 3.15 -12.82 -2.60
N GLY A 128 2.12 -12.51 -3.37
CA GLY A 128 0.74 -12.57 -2.90
C GLY A 128 -0.21 -11.79 -3.80
N GLN A 129 -1.30 -11.32 -3.19
CA GLN A 129 -2.38 -10.61 -3.87
C GLN A 129 -2.37 -9.13 -3.52
N LEU A 130 -2.69 -8.32 -4.52
CA LEU A 130 -2.91 -6.89 -4.41
C LEU A 130 -4.36 -6.58 -4.76
N GLN A 131 -5.00 -5.75 -3.94
CA GLN A 131 -6.25 -5.11 -4.29
C GLN A 131 -6.13 -3.58 -4.23
N THR A 132 -6.54 -2.90 -5.29
CA THR A 132 -6.45 -1.44 -5.45
C THR A 132 -7.83 -0.87 -5.81
N LYS A 133 -8.25 0.18 -5.11
CA LYS A 133 -9.40 1.01 -5.45
C LYS A 133 -8.99 2.08 -6.45
N TRP A 134 -9.78 2.25 -7.49
CA TRP A 134 -9.55 3.22 -8.55
C TRP A 134 -10.83 3.98 -8.90
N TYR A 135 -10.66 5.17 -9.47
CA TYR A 135 -11.70 5.83 -10.26
C TYR A 135 -11.13 6.31 -11.59
N LEU A 136 -12.00 6.50 -12.56
CA LEU A 136 -11.70 6.96 -13.90
C LEU A 136 -12.21 8.40 -14.06
N THR A 137 -11.38 9.28 -14.59
CA THR A 137 -11.72 10.66 -14.97
C THR A 137 -11.27 10.95 -16.39
N ASP A 138 -12.10 11.47 -17.28
CA ASP A 138 -11.71 12.00 -18.61
C ASP A 138 -10.58 11.21 -19.31
N SER A 139 -10.58 9.87 -19.19
CA SER A 139 -9.59 8.90 -19.71
C SER A 139 -8.34 8.54 -18.88
N ALA A 140 -8.23 8.96 -17.62
CA ALA A 140 -7.10 8.64 -16.74
C ALA A 140 -7.54 7.83 -15.51
N MET A 141 -6.79 6.77 -15.21
CA MET A 141 -6.94 6.03 -13.96
C MET A 141 -6.37 6.85 -12.80
N LYS A 142 -7.16 6.95 -11.73
CA LYS A 142 -6.82 7.71 -10.54
C LYS A 142 -6.91 6.83 -9.30
N TYR A 143 -6.00 7.07 -8.39
CA TYR A 143 -6.00 6.48 -7.06
C TYR A 143 -7.28 6.93 -6.36
N ASN A 144 -8.06 5.98 -5.83
CA ASN A 144 -9.35 6.33 -5.23
C ASN A 144 -9.21 6.79 -3.79
N ASP A 145 -9.02 8.10 -3.63
CA ASP A 145 -8.96 8.87 -2.39
C ASP A 145 -10.27 9.63 -2.09
N LEU A 146 -11.37 9.35 -2.81
CA LEU A 146 -12.62 10.11 -2.68
C LEU A 146 -13.18 10.12 -1.25
N ASP A 147 -12.96 9.03 -0.51
CA ASP A 147 -13.37 8.88 0.89
C ASP A 147 -12.16 8.81 1.84
N SER A 148 -11.02 9.41 1.49
CA SER A 148 -9.78 9.29 2.29
C SER A 148 -9.92 9.82 3.71
N VAL A 149 -10.89 10.70 3.95
CA VAL A 149 -11.24 11.26 5.27
C VAL A 149 -12.14 10.34 6.10
N SER A 150 -12.64 9.24 5.55
CA SER A 150 -13.48 8.30 6.29
C SER A 150 -12.64 7.44 7.23
N ASP A 151 -13.17 7.22 8.44
CA ASP A 151 -12.60 6.27 9.39
C ASP A 151 -12.43 4.89 8.73
N GLY A 152 -11.26 4.28 8.91
CA GLY A 152 -10.96 2.99 8.29
C GLY A 152 -10.70 3.04 6.78
N TYR A 153 -10.46 4.22 6.19
CA TYR A 153 -10.00 4.28 4.81
C TYR A 153 -8.63 3.59 4.66
N PHE A 154 -8.50 2.83 3.57
CA PHE A 154 -7.26 2.21 3.14
C PHE A 154 -7.30 1.90 1.65
N ASN A 155 -6.15 1.72 1.01
CA ASN A 155 -6.03 1.34 -0.39
C ASN A 155 -4.76 0.50 -0.62
N ASN A 156 -4.54 0.06 -1.87
CA ASN A 156 -3.37 -0.71 -2.28
C ASN A 156 -2.99 -1.80 -1.28
N ALA A 157 -3.93 -2.69 -0.98
CA ALA A 157 -3.71 -3.73 0.02
C ALA A 157 -2.95 -4.90 -0.60
N PHE A 158 -1.70 -5.05 -0.18
CA PHE A 158 -0.86 -6.20 -0.49
C PHE A 158 -0.96 -7.21 0.65
N VAL A 159 -1.45 -8.40 0.34
CA VAL A 159 -1.60 -9.53 1.28
C VAL A 159 -0.82 -10.70 0.72
N GLY A 160 0.23 -11.12 1.42
CA GLY A 160 1.07 -12.22 0.97
C GLY A 160 2.08 -12.69 2.00
N ILE A 161 3.18 -13.21 1.49
CA ILE A 161 4.31 -13.71 2.28
C ILE A 161 5.62 -13.14 1.77
N TRP A 162 6.62 -13.12 2.64
CA TRP A 162 8.02 -12.99 2.30
C TRP A 162 8.73 -14.33 2.53
N LYS A 163 9.50 -14.79 1.55
CA LYS A 163 10.25 -16.05 1.60
C LYS A 163 11.74 -15.79 1.47
N MET A 164 12.52 -16.19 2.47
CA MET A 164 13.97 -16.00 2.45
C MET A 164 14.65 -16.83 1.36
N TYR A 165 15.65 -16.26 0.68
CA TYR A 165 16.46 -17.02 -0.27
C TYR A 165 17.24 -18.14 0.42
N ASN A 166 17.40 -19.26 -0.29
CA ASN A 166 18.18 -20.43 0.15
C ASN A 166 17.74 -21.00 1.52
N SER A 167 16.50 -20.72 1.92
CA SER A 167 15.93 -21.13 3.20
C SER A 167 14.48 -21.59 3.01
N LYS A 168 13.96 -22.33 3.99
CA LYS A 168 12.54 -22.67 4.09
C LYS A 168 11.75 -21.64 4.90
N LEU A 169 12.43 -20.62 5.43
CA LEU A 169 11.81 -19.57 6.23
C LEU A 169 10.85 -18.75 5.35
N GLU A 170 9.59 -18.72 5.77
CA GLU A 170 8.53 -17.90 5.21
C GLU A 170 7.89 -17.11 6.36
N LYS A 171 7.57 -15.85 6.10
CA LYS A 171 6.88 -14.96 7.03
C LYS A 171 5.65 -14.39 6.33
N ILE A 172 4.55 -14.21 7.08
CA ILE A 172 3.45 -13.35 6.64
C ILE A 172 4.03 -11.98 6.29
N CYS A 173 3.57 -11.36 5.21
CA CYS A 173 3.98 -10.01 4.83
C CYS A 173 2.80 -9.28 4.22
N HIS A 174 2.29 -8.28 4.93
CA HIS A 174 1.13 -7.49 4.50
C HIS A 174 1.49 -6.02 4.57
N TRP A 175 1.10 -5.25 3.57
CA TRP A 175 1.22 -3.80 3.64
C TRP A 175 0.12 -3.13 2.85
N GLY A 176 -0.14 -1.87 3.15
CA GLY A 176 -1.13 -1.10 2.43
C GLY A 176 -1.04 0.38 2.75
N ASP A 177 -1.81 1.14 1.97
CA ASP A 177 -1.93 2.57 2.14
C ASP A 177 -2.94 2.85 3.25
N TYR A 178 -2.55 3.73 4.16
CA TYR A 178 -3.26 4.21 5.34
C TYR A 178 -3.50 3.16 6.44
N ARG A 179 -3.69 1.87 6.11
CA ARG A 179 -3.83 0.77 7.10
C ARG A 179 -3.27 -0.55 6.58
N VAL A 180 -2.78 -1.39 7.49
CA VAL A 180 -2.30 -2.74 7.16
C VAL A 180 -3.49 -3.68 6.92
N PRO A 181 -3.57 -4.38 5.77
CA PRO A 181 -4.67 -5.29 5.49
C PRO A 181 -4.50 -6.64 6.19
N ASN A 182 -5.60 -7.35 6.42
CA ASN A 182 -5.63 -8.75 6.86
C ASN A 182 -4.83 -9.02 8.15
N VAL A 183 -4.99 -8.14 9.13
CA VAL A 183 -4.43 -8.25 10.48
C VAL A 183 -5.54 -8.49 11.51
N ASP A 184 -5.16 -8.97 12.69
CA ASP A 184 -6.09 -9.10 13.80
C ASP A 184 -6.67 -7.74 14.21
N CYS A 185 -7.91 -7.75 14.70
CA CYS A 185 -8.63 -6.52 15.03
C CYS A 185 -8.04 -5.75 16.22
N ASP A 186 -7.17 -6.36 17.03
CA ASP A 186 -6.49 -5.71 18.15
C ASP A 186 -5.10 -5.15 17.79
N PHE A 187 -4.65 -5.36 16.55
CA PHE A 187 -3.41 -4.77 16.06
C PHE A 187 -3.59 -3.29 15.75
N ASP A 188 -4.55 -2.96 14.86
CA ASP A 188 -4.91 -1.59 14.53
C ASP A 188 -5.96 -1.07 15.52
N ILE A 189 -5.48 -0.36 16.55
CA ILE A 189 -6.31 0.24 17.60
C ILE A 189 -6.73 1.69 17.25
N GLY A 190 -6.43 2.14 16.03
CA GLY A 190 -6.69 3.49 15.56
C GLY A 190 -8.15 3.71 15.18
N THR A 191 -8.82 4.67 15.84
CA THR A 191 -10.22 5.02 15.55
C THR A 191 -10.37 5.80 14.24
N ALA A 192 -9.49 6.77 13.98
CA ALA A 192 -9.45 7.57 12.76
C ALA A 192 -8.20 7.21 11.94
N GLU A 193 -7.02 7.60 12.42
CA GLU A 193 -5.73 7.23 11.84
C GLU A 193 -5.25 5.86 12.35
N PHE A 194 -4.46 5.16 11.55
CA PHE A 194 -3.80 3.91 11.96
C PHE A 194 -2.95 4.10 13.22
N ASN A 195 -3.11 3.24 14.21
CA ASN A 195 -2.24 3.24 15.38
C ASN A 195 -2.18 1.84 15.99
N VAL A 196 -1.12 1.56 16.73
CA VAL A 196 -0.89 0.26 17.37
C VAL A 196 -0.67 0.43 18.87
N ASP A 197 -0.92 -0.63 19.63
CA ASP A 197 -0.68 -0.62 21.07
C ASP A 197 0.82 -0.44 21.39
N ALA A 198 1.14 0.56 22.22
CA ALA A 198 2.53 0.90 22.50
C ALA A 198 3.25 -0.10 23.40
N GLU A 199 2.52 -0.76 24.31
CA GLU A 199 3.11 -1.76 25.20
C GLU A 199 3.49 -3.01 24.40
N LYS A 200 2.68 -3.38 23.42
CA LYS A 200 2.92 -4.53 22.54
C LYS A 200 3.95 -4.26 21.43
N TYR A 201 3.89 -3.10 20.77
CA TYR A 201 4.53 -2.92 19.46
C TYR A 201 5.63 -1.85 19.38
N SER A 202 5.90 -1.10 20.46
CA SER A 202 6.98 -0.10 20.45
C SER A 202 8.35 -0.70 20.14
N GLY A 203 8.64 -1.90 20.66
CA GLY A 203 9.86 -2.67 20.37
C GLY A 203 9.84 -3.43 19.04
N LYS A 204 8.80 -3.29 18.23
CA LYS A 204 8.60 -3.99 16.96
C LYS A 204 8.69 -3.05 15.75
N GLY A 205 9.33 -1.88 15.93
CA GLY A 205 9.54 -0.88 14.89
C GLY A 205 8.44 0.17 14.75
N TRP A 206 7.37 0.12 15.57
CA TRP A 206 6.21 1.01 15.44
C TRP A 206 6.26 2.30 16.28
N LEU A 207 7.36 2.53 17.00
CA LEU A 207 7.48 3.66 17.92
C LEU A 207 7.24 5.02 17.24
N ASP A 208 7.68 5.19 16.00
CA ASP A 208 7.47 6.41 15.22
C ASP A 208 5.98 6.70 14.95
N VAL A 209 5.22 5.67 14.56
CA VAL A 209 3.77 5.77 14.32
C VAL A 209 3.03 6.08 15.63
N ILE A 210 3.38 5.38 16.70
CA ILE A 210 2.81 5.58 18.03
C ILE A 210 2.99 7.03 18.49
N LEU A 211 4.19 7.59 18.32
CA LEU A 211 4.50 8.96 18.73
C LEU A 211 3.82 10.00 17.84
N LYS A 212 3.78 9.78 16.52
CA LYS A 212 3.11 10.67 15.56
C LYS A 212 1.62 10.86 15.92
N ASN A 213 0.93 9.79 16.27
CA ASN A 213 -0.53 9.80 16.46
C ASN A 213 -0.96 9.99 17.92
N ARG A 214 -0.02 10.07 18.87
CA ARG A 214 -0.30 10.42 20.27
C ARG A 214 -0.36 11.93 20.53
N MET A 215 -0.02 12.78 19.57
CA MET A 215 -0.06 14.22 19.75
C MET A 215 -1.48 14.73 19.47
N PRO A 216 -2.26 15.12 20.51
CA PRO A 216 -3.49 15.85 20.27
C PRO A 216 -3.13 17.22 19.70
N HIS A 217 -3.98 17.77 18.83
CA HIS A 217 -3.87 19.13 18.32
C HIS A 217 -3.24 20.10 19.34
N GLY A 218 -2.00 20.56 19.09
CA GLY A 218 -1.38 21.66 19.85
C GLY A 218 -0.05 21.42 20.56
N GLY A 219 0.69 20.36 20.28
CA GLY A 219 2.11 20.28 20.65
C GLY A 219 3.00 20.65 19.47
N GLU A 220 3.60 21.83 19.46
CA GLU A 220 4.72 22.10 18.54
C GLU A 220 5.81 21.05 18.81
N VAL A 221 5.98 20.13 17.85
CA VAL A 221 7.28 19.48 17.70
C VAL A 221 8.21 20.62 17.34
N ILE A 222 9.10 21.00 18.27
CA ILE A 222 10.34 21.66 17.88
C ILE A 222 11.07 20.61 17.04
N GLN A 223 10.72 20.53 15.76
CA GLN A 223 11.63 19.97 14.78
C GLN A 223 12.83 20.90 14.87
N ASN A 224 13.94 20.39 15.39
CA ASN A 224 15.21 20.98 15.05
C ASN A 224 15.24 20.96 13.52
N LYS A 225 14.96 22.11 12.91
CA LYS A 225 15.22 22.35 11.50
C LYS A 225 16.73 22.25 11.35
N SER A 226 17.23 21.04 11.14
CA SER A 226 18.51 20.87 10.50
C SER A 226 18.31 21.33 9.07
N ASP A 227 19.14 22.26 8.61
CA ASP A 227 19.22 22.63 7.19
C ASP A 227 19.82 21.50 6.33
N GLU A 228 20.18 20.36 6.94
CA GLU A 228 20.56 19.15 6.23
C GLU A 228 19.34 18.51 5.57
N PRO A 229 19.41 18.13 4.29
CA PRO A 229 18.34 17.39 3.64
C PRO A 229 18.08 16.11 4.42
N VAL A 230 16.82 15.87 4.79
CA VAL A 230 16.39 14.62 5.42
C VAL A 230 16.67 13.51 4.42
N LYS A 231 17.76 12.74 4.64
CA LYS A 231 18.06 11.60 3.80
C LYS A 231 17.05 10.50 4.07
N HIS A 232 16.25 10.19 3.07
CA HIS A 232 15.26 9.14 3.18
C HIS A 232 15.93 7.75 3.15
N TRP A 233 15.38 6.74 3.83
CA TRP A 233 15.99 5.40 3.92
C TRP A 233 16.08 4.69 2.55
N TRP A 234 15.28 5.14 1.58
CA TRP A 234 15.26 4.65 0.20
C TRP A 234 16.15 5.46 -0.77
N GLU A 235 16.88 6.48 -0.30
CA GLU A 235 17.83 7.27 -1.10
C GLU A 235 19.24 6.67 -1.15
#